data_AF-A0A0L6HU66-F1
#
_entry.id   AF-A0A0L6HU66-F1
#
_cell.length_a   1.000
_cell.length_b   1.000
_cell.length_c   1.000
_cell.angle_alpha   90.00
_cell.angle_beta   90.00
_cell.angle_gamma   90.00
#
_symmetry.space_group_name_H-M   'P 1'
#
loop_
_entity.id
_entity.type
_entity.pdbx_description
1 polymer ?
#
loop_
_entity_poly.entity_id
_entity_poly.type
_entity_poly.pdbx_seq_one_letter_code
_entity_poly.pdbx_strand_id
1 'polypeptide(L)'
;MVDGVSVVSSGRVFRRHPARAVVSAVVLTVVLSAATLFILPRFLPRQMDVETRGIIVLVVAVALTAAVWLGIFWFRNVRIAVHPSHVEVGRGGNREIFERATTAFRSKITEHRTNGLRSGVTRALLVYSGGREITVELPGFTRTDFNELMAVLNPIDEPPAADPIEAARARAHLPTSFAVDTSKERGFATGLTVGAVIALAAALAALAFAFTPGFLDSELSALVMIVPFAGVAGIGLLIGALQRRRVLASIPARIGVSPQGLRLDDDDVPFVQLTRIWLTPTGYPVRRMKLERASGRSRTMVLGSSRVQMTPDYADFLLAVRGQTAHLPGLLRLDLE
;
A
#
# COMPACT_ATOMS: atom_id res chain seq x y z
N MET A 1 -9.40 -19.03 -39.46
CA MET A 1 -8.53 -19.94 -38.69
C MET A 1 -7.35 -19.11 -38.22
N VAL A 2 -7.40 -18.60 -36.98
CA VAL A 2 -6.59 -19.06 -35.82
C VAL A 2 -5.11 -18.83 -36.12
N ASP A 3 -4.42 -17.85 -35.53
CA ASP A 3 -4.11 -17.78 -34.10
C ASP A 3 -4.27 -16.38 -33.48
N GLY A 4 -5.20 -16.27 -32.54
CA GLY A 4 -5.17 -15.21 -31.54
C GLY A 4 -4.09 -15.56 -30.53
N VAL A 5 -3.03 -14.75 -30.47
CA VAL A 5 -2.05 -14.79 -29.39
C VAL A 5 -2.80 -14.48 -28.09
N SER A 6 -3.19 -15.53 -27.38
CA SER A 6 -3.60 -15.43 -25.99
C SER A 6 -2.37 -14.96 -25.22
N VAL A 7 -2.35 -13.67 -24.88
CA VAL A 7 -1.39 -13.13 -23.93
C VAL A 7 -1.66 -13.87 -22.63
N VAL A 8 -0.86 -14.91 -22.38
CA VAL A 8 -0.86 -15.69 -21.14
C VAL A 8 -0.76 -14.69 -20.01
N SER A 9 -1.82 -14.62 -19.21
CA SER A 9 -1.87 -13.83 -17.98
C SER A 9 -0.62 -14.15 -17.16
N SER A 10 0.35 -13.24 -17.18
CA SER A 10 1.58 -13.35 -16.42
C SER A 10 1.18 -13.42 -14.94
N GLY A 11 1.49 -14.54 -14.27
CA GLY A 11 1.10 -14.77 -12.88
C GLY A 11 1.42 -13.57 -11.98
N ARG A 12 0.50 -13.22 -11.08
CA ARG A 12 0.65 -12.07 -10.17
C ARG A 12 1.56 -12.42 -9.02
N VAL A 13 2.51 -11.54 -8.71
CA VAL A 13 3.47 -11.76 -7.63
C VAL A 13 3.22 -10.75 -6.52
N PHE A 14 2.74 -11.24 -5.39
CA PHE A 14 2.57 -10.47 -4.16
C PHE A 14 3.84 -10.54 -3.32
N ARG A 15 4.36 -9.37 -2.95
CA ARG A 15 5.54 -9.22 -2.08
C ARG A 15 5.24 -8.21 -0.99
N ARG A 16 5.94 -8.33 0.13
CA ARG A 16 5.95 -7.28 1.15
C ARG A 16 6.37 -5.94 0.54
N HIS A 17 5.66 -4.87 0.86
CA HIS A 17 6.00 -3.52 0.39
C HIS A 17 7.40 -3.11 0.92
N PRO A 18 8.42 -2.94 0.06
CA PRO A 18 9.82 -2.78 0.49
C PRO A 18 10.00 -1.49 1.30
N ALA A 19 9.27 -0.43 0.96
CA ALA A 19 9.30 0.84 1.67
C ALA A 19 9.02 0.72 3.18
N ARG A 20 8.04 -0.10 3.61
CA ARG A 20 7.77 -0.28 5.04
C ARG A 20 8.86 -1.08 5.74
N ALA A 21 9.42 -2.07 5.06
CA ALA A 21 10.54 -2.85 5.56
C ALA A 21 11.77 -1.95 5.76
N VAL A 22 12.09 -1.13 4.76
CA VAL A 22 13.19 -0.16 4.80
C VAL A 22 12.96 0.90 5.88
N VAL A 23 11.78 1.51 5.97
CA VAL A 23 11.47 2.49 7.02
C VAL A 23 11.61 1.86 8.41
N SER A 24 11.05 0.66 8.62
CA SER A 24 11.20 -0.04 9.91
C SER A 24 12.65 -0.41 10.21
N ALA A 25 13.42 -0.79 9.18
CA ALA A 25 14.84 -1.09 9.32
C ALA A 25 15.59 0.17 9.73
N VAL A 26 15.42 1.28 8.99
CA VAL A 26 16.09 2.56 9.27
C VAL A 26 15.79 3.02 10.68
N VAL A 27 14.51 3.07 11.09
CA VAL A 27 14.12 3.50 12.44
C VAL A 27 14.75 2.58 13.50
N LEU A 28 14.68 1.26 13.33
CA LEU A 28 15.24 0.31 14.28
C LEU A 28 16.77 0.41 14.35
N THR A 29 17.43 0.59 13.21
CA THR A 29 18.89 0.76 13.11
C THR A 29 19.32 2.02 13.85
N VAL A 30 18.59 3.10 13.65
CA VAL A 30 18.84 4.40 14.26
C VAL A 30 18.64 4.36 15.78
N VAL A 31 17.55 3.75 16.25
CA VAL A 31 17.29 3.55 17.70
C VAL A 31 18.35 2.65 18.33
N LEU A 32 18.68 1.52 17.71
CA LEU A 32 19.70 0.60 18.22
C LEU A 32 21.09 1.24 18.21
N SER A 33 21.44 2.00 17.18
CA SER A 33 22.73 2.69 17.12
C SER A 33 22.84 3.74 18.22
N ALA A 34 21.79 4.52 18.45
CA ALA A 34 21.75 5.46 19.57
C ALA A 34 21.84 4.75 20.93
N ALA A 35 21.05 3.70 21.16
CA ALA A 35 21.13 2.90 22.37
C ALA A 35 22.55 2.33 22.58
N THR A 36 23.18 1.83 21.52
CA THR A 36 24.55 1.31 21.56
C THR A 36 25.55 2.41 21.91
N LEU A 37 25.41 3.61 21.36
CA LEU A 37 26.29 4.74 21.66
C LEU A 37 26.16 5.27 23.09
N PHE A 38 24.98 5.23 23.70
CA PHE A 38 24.75 5.85 25.03
C PHE A 38 24.72 4.85 26.19
N ILE A 39 24.24 3.64 25.94
CA ILE A 39 24.01 2.63 26.99
C ILE A 39 25.21 1.70 27.10
N LEU A 40 25.71 1.18 25.97
CA LEU A 40 26.81 0.22 25.98
C LEU A 40 28.07 0.73 26.70
N PRO A 41 28.50 2.00 26.54
CA PRO A 41 29.68 2.49 27.23
C PRO A 41 29.55 2.42 28.75
N ARG A 42 28.34 2.50 29.32
CA ARG A 42 28.13 2.44 30.78
C ARG A 42 28.39 1.06 31.37
N PHE A 43 28.30 0.02 30.54
CA PHE A 43 28.53 -1.37 30.92
C PHE A 43 29.95 -1.85 30.62
N LEU A 44 30.76 -1.03 29.92
CA LEU A 44 32.16 -1.35 29.65
C LEU A 44 33.07 -0.98 30.85
N PRO A 45 34.15 -1.73 31.10
CA PRO A 45 35.06 -1.45 32.21
C PRO A 45 35.63 -0.03 32.16
N ARG A 46 35.61 0.69 33.29
CA ARG A 46 36.11 2.08 33.37
C ARG A 46 37.63 2.20 33.16
N GLN A 47 38.36 1.11 33.32
CA GLN A 47 39.82 1.05 33.13
C GLN A 47 40.22 0.90 31.65
N MET A 48 39.24 0.73 30.75
CA MET A 48 39.47 0.54 29.33
C MET A 48 39.78 1.88 28.65
N ASP A 49 40.78 1.88 27.78
CA ASP A 49 41.20 3.10 27.08
C ASP A 49 40.06 3.64 26.18
N VAL A 50 40.00 4.96 26.02
CA VAL A 50 38.89 5.65 25.35
C VAL A 50 38.74 5.19 23.90
N GLU A 51 39.87 4.94 23.24
CA GLU A 51 39.94 4.46 21.86
C GLU A 51 39.39 3.02 21.74
N THR A 52 39.85 2.11 22.59
CA THR A 52 39.38 0.71 22.64
C THR A 52 37.87 0.64 22.90
N ARG A 53 37.38 1.48 23.82
CA ARG A 53 35.96 1.57 24.16
C ARG A 53 35.13 2.08 22.98
N GLY A 54 35.63 3.08 22.25
CA GLY A 54 35.01 3.59 21.03
C GLY A 54 34.92 2.54 19.92
N ILE A 55 36.00 1.78 19.71
CA ILE A 55 36.04 0.70 18.71
C ILE A 55 35.01 -0.39 19.03
N ILE A 56 34.91 -0.82 20.28
CA ILE A 56 33.92 -1.84 20.69
C ILE A 56 32.49 -1.38 20.41
N VAL A 57 32.17 -0.13 20.76
CA VAL A 57 30.84 0.46 20.53
C VAL A 57 30.53 0.52 19.04
N LEU A 58 31.51 0.92 18.22
CA LEU A 58 31.36 0.97 16.77
C LEU A 58 31.10 -0.43 16.17
N VAL A 59 31.90 -1.43 16.55
CA VAL A 59 31.75 -2.82 16.08
C VAL A 59 30.37 -3.36 16.43
N VAL A 60 29.88 -3.14 17.66
CA VAL A 60 28.55 -3.58 18.08
C VAL A 60 27.45 -2.86 17.30
N ALA A 61 27.57 -1.56 17.08
CA ALA A 61 26.59 -0.80 16.30
C ALA A 61 26.50 -1.29 14.84
N VAL A 62 27.66 -1.59 14.22
CA VAL A 62 27.73 -2.16 12.86
C VAL A 62 27.12 -3.58 12.83
N ALA A 63 27.45 -4.43 13.81
CA ALA A 63 26.92 -5.79 13.89
C ALA A 63 25.38 -5.79 14.08
N LEU A 64 24.85 -4.93 14.95
CA LEU A 64 23.40 -4.77 15.14
C LEU A 64 22.73 -4.25 13.87
N THR A 65 23.36 -3.29 13.18
CA THR A 65 22.87 -2.79 11.90
C THR A 65 22.79 -3.93 10.88
N ALA A 66 23.87 -4.69 10.70
CA ALA A 66 23.89 -5.85 9.82
C ALA A 66 22.81 -6.88 10.20
N ALA A 67 22.65 -7.18 11.48
CA ALA A 67 21.64 -8.11 11.98
C ALA A 67 20.20 -7.66 11.72
N VAL A 68 19.90 -6.35 11.88
CA VAL A 68 18.58 -5.78 11.55
C VAL A 68 18.28 -5.92 10.06
N TRP A 69 19.25 -5.57 9.21
CA TRP A 69 19.08 -5.65 7.77
C TRP A 69 18.97 -7.10 7.29
N LEU A 70 19.85 -8.01 7.74
CA LEU A 70 19.70 -9.45 7.46
C LEU A 70 18.35 -9.99 7.95
N GLY A 71 17.94 -9.62 9.17
CA GLY A 71 16.70 -10.05 9.80
C GLY A 71 15.47 -9.68 8.98
N ILE A 72 15.43 -8.44 8.49
CA ILE A 72 14.30 -7.89 7.74
C ILE A 72 14.24 -8.46 6.32
N PHE A 73 15.39 -8.63 5.66
CA PHE A 73 15.46 -9.04 4.26
C PHE A 73 15.50 -10.55 4.04
N TRP A 74 16.01 -11.34 5.00
CA TRP A 74 16.16 -12.78 4.84
C TRP A 74 14.99 -13.58 5.43
N PHE A 75 14.69 -13.41 6.73
CA PHE A 75 13.72 -14.26 7.44
C PHE A 75 12.25 -13.87 7.23
N ARG A 76 11.97 -12.67 6.71
CA ARG A 76 10.60 -12.14 6.55
C ARG A 76 10.19 -11.91 5.10
N ASN A 77 10.97 -12.41 4.14
CA ASN A 77 10.64 -12.28 2.73
C ASN A 77 9.74 -13.43 2.28
N VAL A 78 8.43 -13.23 2.43
CA VAL A 78 7.42 -14.14 1.87
C VAL A 78 6.95 -13.57 0.53
N ARG A 79 7.09 -14.38 -0.52
CA ARG A 79 6.64 -14.09 -1.88
C ARG A 79 5.51 -15.06 -2.22
N ILE A 80 4.37 -14.55 -2.66
CA ILE A 80 3.30 -15.39 -3.20
C ILE A 80 3.18 -15.10 -4.69
N ALA A 81 3.36 -16.09 -5.54
CA ALA A 81 3.09 -15.98 -6.98
C ALA A 81 1.83 -16.77 -7.31
N VAL A 82 0.79 -16.09 -7.80
CA VAL A 82 -0.47 -16.70 -8.20
C VAL A 82 -0.47 -16.86 -9.71
N HIS A 83 -0.40 -18.11 -10.17
CA HIS A 83 -0.54 -18.50 -11.57
C HIS A 83 -1.97 -19.00 -11.85
N PRO A 84 -2.36 -19.13 -13.14
CA PRO A 84 -3.67 -19.67 -13.49
C PRO A 84 -3.90 -21.09 -12.95
N SER A 85 -2.89 -21.96 -12.98
CA SER A 85 -3.01 -23.37 -12.57
C SER A 85 -2.55 -23.67 -11.14
N HIS A 86 -1.66 -22.85 -10.57
CA HIS A 86 -1.03 -23.11 -9.28
C HIS A 86 -0.68 -21.82 -8.54
N VAL A 87 -0.41 -21.93 -7.24
CA VAL A 87 0.03 -20.86 -6.35
C VAL A 87 1.36 -21.27 -5.74
N GLU A 88 2.36 -20.41 -5.87
CA GLU A 88 3.67 -20.62 -5.29
C GLU A 88 3.85 -19.76 -4.06
N VAL A 89 4.28 -20.37 -2.96
CA VAL A 89 4.62 -19.70 -1.72
C VAL A 89 6.12 -19.84 -1.52
N GLY A 90 6.86 -18.78 -1.81
CA GLY A 90 8.28 -18.66 -1.51
C GLY A 90 8.49 -18.08 -0.12
N ARG A 91 9.20 -18.82 0.74
CA ARG A 91 9.77 -18.34 2.01
C ARG A 91 11.29 -18.36 1.88
N GLY A 92 12.01 -17.60 2.71
CA GLY A 92 13.48 -17.55 2.63
C GLY A 92 14.11 -18.95 2.61
N GLY A 93 14.62 -19.36 1.43
CA GLY A 93 15.24 -20.67 1.20
C GLY A 93 14.30 -21.84 0.83
N ASN A 94 12.97 -21.67 0.81
CA ASN A 94 12.03 -22.74 0.46
C ASN A 94 10.89 -22.25 -0.47
N ARG A 95 10.45 -23.09 -1.41
CA ARG A 95 9.36 -22.80 -2.35
C ARG A 95 8.37 -23.96 -2.34
N GLU A 96 7.17 -23.69 -1.88
CA GLU A 96 6.06 -24.64 -1.93
C GLU A 96 5.11 -24.27 -3.08
N ILE A 97 4.62 -25.28 -3.80
CA ILE A 97 3.71 -25.11 -4.94
C ILE A 97 2.40 -25.83 -4.61
N PHE A 98 1.29 -25.11 -4.77
CA PHE A 98 -0.06 -25.61 -4.51
C PHE A 98 -0.90 -25.53 -5.78
N GLU A 99 -1.49 -26.63 -6.22
CA GLU A 99 -2.40 -26.63 -7.36
C GLU A 99 -3.72 -25.96 -7.01
N ARG A 100 -4.22 -25.05 -7.87
CA ARG A 100 -5.46 -24.31 -7.58
C ARG A 100 -6.70 -25.17 -7.64
N ALA A 101 -6.71 -26.20 -8.49
CA ALA A 101 -7.87 -27.08 -8.67
C ALA A 101 -8.20 -27.91 -7.42
N THR A 102 -7.18 -28.23 -6.61
CA THR A 102 -7.28 -29.14 -5.48
C THR A 102 -7.05 -28.45 -4.13
N THR A 103 -6.76 -27.14 -4.15
CA THR A 103 -6.39 -26.37 -2.95
C THR A 103 -7.38 -25.25 -2.69
N ALA A 104 -7.93 -25.20 -1.48
CA ALA A 104 -8.79 -24.10 -1.04
C ALA A 104 -7.98 -23.08 -0.23
N PHE A 105 -8.15 -21.80 -0.56
CA PHE A 105 -7.45 -20.69 0.10
C PHE A 105 -8.42 -19.91 0.99
N ARG A 106 -8.05 -19.65 2.25
CA ARG A 106 -8.86 -18.85 3.18
C ARG A 106 -8.00 -17.82 3.90
N SER A 107 -8.64 -16.75 4.37
CA SER A 107 -7.97 -15.71 5.15
C SER A 107 -8.02 -16.04 6.65
N LYS A 108 -6.92 -15.76 7.35
CA LYS A 108 -6.85 -15.72 8.81
C LYS A 108 -6.24 -14.40 9.26
N ILE A 109 -6.99 -13.64 10.06
CA ILE A 109 -6.56 -12.36 10.59
C ILE A 109 -6.57 -12.47 12.10
N THR A 110 -5.41 -12.29 12.71
CA THR A 110 -5.23 -12.33 14.17
C THR A 110 -4.98 -10.93 14.67
N GLU A 111 -5.86 -10.41 15.53
CA GLU A 111 -5.65 -9.15 16.24
C GLU A 111 -4.92 -9.41 17.56
N HIS A 112 -3.80 -8.71 17.76
CA HIS A 112 -3.01 -8.77 18.98
C HIS A 112 -3.40 -7.63 19.90
N ARG A 113 -3.55 -7.94 21.18
CA ARG A 113 -3.82 -6.96 22.25
C ARG A 113 -2.83 -7.16 23.39
N THR A 114 -2.31 -6.06 23.92
CA THR A 114 -1.42 -6.04 25.09
C THR A 114 -2.05 -5.12 26.12
N ASN A 115 -2.38 -5.64 27.30
CA ASN A 115 -3.07 -4.90 28.37
C ASN A 115 -4.40 -4.27 27.90
N GLY A 116 -5.16 -4.98 27.06
CA GLY A 116 -6.43 -4.51 26.50
C GLY A 116 -6.29 -3.51 25.34
N LEU A 117 -5.10 -2.95 25.11
CA LEU A 117 -4.82 -2.06 23.99
C LEU A 117 -4.42 -2.85 22.75
N ARG A 118 -4.91 -2.44 21.59
CA ARG A 118 -4.59 -3.06 20.30
C ARG A 118 -3.10 -2.86 19.98
N SER A 119 -2.33 -3.94 19.96
CA SER A 119 -0.88 -3.91 19.75
C SER A 119 -0.46 -4.30 18.33
N GLY A 120 -1.30 -5.02 17.58
CA GLY A 120 -0.98 -5.36 16.19
C GLY A 120 -2.04 -6.20 15.48
N VAL A 121 -1.80 -6.48 14.20
CA VAL A 121 -2.61 -7.42 13.40
C VAL A 121 -1.66 -8.28 12.55
N THR A 122 -1.73 -9.59 12.71
CA THR A 122 -1.07 -10.55 11.82
C THR A 122 -2.06 -11.08 10.80
N ARG A 123 -1.63 -11.17 9.54
CA ARG A 123 -2.40 -11.77 8.45
C ARG A 123 -1.72 -13.06 8.04
N ALA A 124 -2.51 -14.09 7.81
CA ALA A 124 -2.06 -15.37 7.34
C ALA A 124 -3.02 -15.90 6.26
N LEU A 125 -2.45 -16.64 5.33
CA LEU A 125 -3.18 -17.41 4.32
C LEU A 125 -3.30 -18.85 4.84
N LEU A 126 -4.52 -19.34 4.97
CA LEU A 126 -4.80 -20.74 5.24
C LEU A 126 -4.93 -21.47 3.92
N VAL A 127 -4.11 -22.50 3.75
CA VAL A 127 -4.06 -23.33 2.55
C VAL A 127 -4.54 -24.71 2.93
N TYR A 128 -5.67 -25.15 2.38
CA TYR A 128 -6.22 -26.49 2.56
C TYR A 128 -5.88 -27.32 1.32
N SER A 129 -4.93 -28.24 1.45
CA SER A 129 -4.46 -29.08 0.35
C SER A 129 -4.26 -30.51 0.86
N GLY A 130 -4.81 -31.49 0.14
CA GLY A 130 -4.63 -32.92 0.49
C GLY A 130 -5.09 -33.30 1.91
N GLY A 131 -6.14 -32.67 2.42
CA GLY A 131 -6.66 -32.92 3.78
C GLY A 131 -5.85 -32.29 4.92
N ARG A 132 -4.79 -31.52 4.61
CA ARG A 132 -3.98 -30.79 5.58
C ARG A 132 -4.27 -29.29 5.52
N GLU A 133 -4.36 -28.66 6.68
CA GLU A 133 -4.35 -27.20 6.81
C GLU A 133 -2.93 -26.69 7.03
N ILE A 134 -2.47 -25.79 6.17
CA ILE A 134 -1.17 -25.12 6.27
C ILE A 134 -1.42 -23.64 6.51
N THR A 135 -0.91 -23.12 7.62
CA THR A 135 -0.93 -21.68 7.88
C THR A 135 0.34 -21.03 7.31
N VAL A 136 0.14 -20.10 6.38
CA VAL A 136 1.20 -19.26 5.81
C VAL A 136 1.10 -17.87 6.42
N GLU A 137 1.98 -17.56 7.37
CA GLU A 137 2.06 -16.21 7.91
C GLU A 137 2.59 -15.22 6.86
N LEU A 138 1.95 -14.07 6.76
CA LEU A 138 2.29 -13.01 5.80
C LEU A 138 2.72 -11.74 6.54
N PRO A 139 3.87 -11.77 7.24
CA PRO A 139 4.34 -10.64 8.01
C PRO A 139 4.62 -9.44 7.08
N GLY A 140 4.00 -8.31 7.41
CA GLY A 140 4.20 -7.06 6.66
C GLY A 140 3.31 -6.89 5.43
N PHE A 141 2.44 -7.85 5.10
CA PHE A 141 1.37 -7.62 4.12
C PHE A 141 0.38 -6.60 4.68
N THR A 142 0.12 -5.55 3.90
CA THR A 142 -0.87 -4.55 4.30
C THR A 142 -2.29 -5.12 4.15
N ARG A 143 -3.28 -4.43 4.72
CA ARG A 143 -4.69 -4.79 4.51
C ARG A 143 -5.02 -4.82 3.02
N THR A 144 -4.48 -3.86 2.25
CA THR A 144 -4.72 -3.75 0.82
C THR A 144 -4.10 -4.93 0.09
N ASP A 145 -2.78 -5.17 0.24
CA ASP A 145 -2.08 -6.27 -0.45
C ASP A 145 -2.68 -7.65 -0.11
N PHE A 146 -3.10 -7.83 1.15
CA PHE A 146 -3.72 -9.09 1.57
C PHE A 146 -5.13 -9.27 1.00
N ASN A 147 -5.92 -8.20 0.94
CA ASN A 147 -7.25 -8.27 0.33
C ASN A 147 -7.16 -8.52 -1.18
N GLU A 148 -6.19 -7.90 -1.85
CA GLU A 148 -5.87 -8.12 -3.26
C GLU A 148 -5.42 -9.57 -3.51
N LEU A 149 -4.52 -10.10 -2.66
CA LEU A 149 -4.15 -11.51 -2.70
C LEU A 149 -5.37 -12.44 -2.58
N MET A 150 -6.22 -12.20 -1.58
CA MET A 150 -7.42 -13.03 -1.35
C MET A 150 -8.42 -12.93 -2.50
N ALA A 151 -8.54 -11.76 -3.11
CA ALA A 151 -9.37 -11.52 -4.28
C ALA A 151 -8.94 -12.36 -5.49
N VAL A 152 -7.63 -12.41 -5.75
CA VAL A 152 -7.09 -13.22 -6.86
C VAL A 152 -7.23 -14.72 -6.59
N LEU A 153 -7.05 -15.13 -5.33
CA LEU A 153 -7.18 -16.54 -4.94
C LEU A 153 -8.62 -17.03 -4.99
N ASN A 154 -9.58 -16.20 -4.54
CA ASN A 154 -11.01 -16.49 -4.52
C ASN A 154 -11.77 -15.41 -5.31
N PRO A 155 -11.76 -15.47 -6.66
CA PRO A 155 -12.49 -14.51 -7.47
C PRO A 155 -13.99 -14.60 -7.14
N ILE A 156 -14.62 -13.43 -6.99
CA ILE A 156 -16.08 -13.34 -6.88
C ILE A 156 -16.63 -13.52 -8.29
N ASP A 157 -17.59 -14.44 -8.45
CA ASP A 157 -18.22 -14.69 -9.75
C ASP A 157 -18.77 -13.39 -10.36
N GLU A 158 -18.57 -13.22 -11.67
CA GLU A 158 -19.13 -12.09 -12.41
C GLU A 158 -20.66 -12.17 -12.34
N PRO A 159 -21.35 -11.08 -11.93
CA PRO A 159 -22.80 -11.10 -11.90
C PRO A 159 -23.33 -11.29 -13.33
N PRO A 160 -24.37 -12.12 -13.52
CA PRO A 160 -24.91 -12.46 -14.84
C PRO A 160 -25.29 -11.19 -15.60
N ALA A 161 -25.09 -11.18 -16.93
CA ALA A 161 -25.43 -10.05 -17.80
C ALA A 161 -26.88 -9.58 -17.53
N ALA A 162 -27.03 -8.28 -17.26
CA ALA A 162 -28.34 -7.73 -16.93
C ALA A 162 -29.25 -7.71 -18.17
N ASP A 163 -30.54 -8.01 -18.00
CA ASP A 163 -31.53 -7.86 -19.05
C ASP A 163 -31.56 -6.39 -19.54
N PRO A 164 -31.39 -6.13 -20.84
CA PRO A 164 -31.36 -4.78 -21.39
C PRO A 164 -32.64 -3.97 -21.11
N ILE A 165 -33.81 -4.62 -20.97
CA ILE A 165 -35.09 -3.95 -20.70
C ILE A 165 -35.18 -3.54 -19.23
N GLU A 166 -34.79 -4.43 -18.32
CA GLU A 166 -34.74 -4.14 -16.89
C GLU A 166 -33.69 -3.07 -16.59
N ALA A 167 -32.53 -3.13 -17.26
CA ALA A 167 -31.50 -2.10 -17.19
C ALA A 167 -31.95 -0.75 -17.77
N ALA A 168 -32.82 -0.72 -18.79
CA ALA A 168 -33.39 0.52 -19.32
C ALA A 168 -34.39 1.17 -18.34
N ARG A 169 -35.20 0.36 -17.64
CA ARG A 169 -36.12 0.86 -16.60
C ARG A 169 -35.37 1.35 -15.35
N ALA A 170 -34.33 0.62 -14.94
CA ALA A 170 -33.47 1.02 -13.81
C ALA A 170 -32.72 2.34 -14.10
N ARG A 171 -32.27 2.55 -15.35
CA ARG A 171 -31.58 3.79 -15.79
C ARG A 171 -32.33 5.08 -15.47
N ALA A 172 -33.67 5.07 -15.50
CA ALA A 172 -34.47 6.27 -15.25
C ALA A 172 -34.42 6.75 -13.78
N HIS A 173 -34.04 5.88 -12.86
CA HIS A 173 -34.00 6.16 -11.42
C HIS A 173 -32.59 6.24 -10.84
N LEU A 174 -31.56 5.98 -11.65
CA LEU A 174 -30.18 5.98 -11.20
C LEU A 174 -29.58 7.39 -11.21
N PRO A 175 -28.74 7.74 -10.22
CA PRO A 175 -28.05 9.02 -10.22
C PRO A 175 -27.13 9.16 -11.42
N THR A 176 -27.11 10.34 -12.03
CA THR A 176 -26.24 10.68 -13.17
C THR A 176 -25.01 11.48 -12.76
N SER A 177 -24.94 11.95 -11.52
CA SER A 177 -23.81 12.72 -11.00
C SER A 177 -23.38 12.22 -9.63
N PHE A 178 -22.08 12.10 -9.45
CA PHE A 178 -21.42 11.59 -8.25
C PHE A 178 -20.33 12.57 -7.84
N ALA A 179 -20.35 13.01 -6.58
CA ALA A 179 -19.29 13.79 -5.98
C ALA A 179 -18.32 12.86 -5.24
N VAL A 180 -17.02 13.15 -5.32
CA VAL A 180 -15.98 12.41 -4.60
C VAL A 180 -15.35 13.35 -3.57
N ASP A 181 -15.64 13.11 -2.29
CA ASP A 181 -15.01 13.83 -1.20
C ASP A 181 -13.60 13.28 -0.92
N THR A 182 -12.62 14.18 -1.02
CA THR A 182 -11.20 13.93 -0.75
C THR A 182 -10.68 14.71 0.45
N SER A 183 -11.56 15.36 1.23
CA SER A 183 -11.23 16.21 2.38
C SER A 183 -10.26 15.54 3.36
N LYS A 184 -10.55 14.30 3.75
CA LYS A 184 -9.72 13.52 4.70
C LYS A 184 -8.34 13.18 4.13
N GLU A 185 -8.24 12.85 2.84
CA GLU A 185 -6.96 12.57 2.20
C GLU A 185 -6.14 13.86 2.00
N ARG A 186 -6.79 15.00 1.70
CA ARG A 186 -6.16 16.33 1.68
C ARG A 186 -5.61 16.69 3.06
N GLY A 187 -6.42 16.55 4.11
CA GLY A 187 -6.00 16.80 5.49
C GLY A 187 -4.79 15.95 5.90
N PHE A 188 -4.79 14.67 5.51
CA PHE A 188 -3.64 13.79 5.75
C PHE A 188 -2.38 14.24 4.99
N ALA A 189 -2.49 14.57 3.71
CA ALA A 189 -1.36 15.07 2.92
C ALA A 189 -0.82 16.39 3.49
N THR A 190 -1.70 17.30 3.92
CA THR A 190 -1.32 18.55 4.59
C THR A 190 -0.62 18.28 5.92
N GLY A 191 -1.14 17.35 6.73
CA GLY A 191 -0.49 16.95 7.99
C GLY A 191 0.92 16.40 7.78
N LEU A 192 1.13 15.58 6.74
CA LEU A 192 2.46 15.12 6.35
C LEU A 192 3.38 16.28 5.92
N THR A 193 2.88 17.25 5.15
CA THR A 193 3.69 18.42 4.77
C THR A 193 4.08 19.27 5.97
N VAL A 194 3.16 19.52 6.90
CA VAL A 194 3.44 20.31 8.12
C VAL A 194 4.46 19.58 8.98
N GLY A 195 4.28 18.27 9.20
CA GLY A 195 5.25 17.47 9.93
C GLY A 195 6.65 17.46 9.28
N ALA A 196 6.71 17.40 7.94
CA ALA A 196 7.97 17.49 7.22
C ALA A 196 8.67 18.84 7.44
N VAL A 197 7.93 19.95 7.34
CA VAL A 197 8.46 21.30 7.56
C VAL A 197 8.99 21.46 8.98
N ILE A 198 8.23 21.02 9.99
CA ILE A 198 8.66 21.11 11.40
C ILE A 198 9.94 20.30 11.63
N ALA A 199 9.99 19.06 11.13
CA ALA A 199 11.15 18.20 11.30
C ALA A 199 12.40 18.76 10.60
N LEU A 200 12.26 19.26 9.37
CA LEU A 200 13.38 19.88 8.64
C LEU A 200 13.83 21.20 9.30
N ALA A 201 12.90 22.02 9.80
CA ALA A 201 13.22 23.24 10.52
C ALA A 201 13.99 22.94 11.82
N ALA A 202 13.58 21.93 12.58
CA ALA A 202 14.29 21.49 13.77
C ALA A 202 15.70 20.98 13.45
N ALA A 203 15.86 20.22 12.37
CA ALA A 203 17.17 19.74 11.91
C ALA A 203 18.09 20.91 11.51
N LEU A 204 17.57 21.88 10.75
CA LEU A 204 18.33 23.07 10.34
C LEU A 204 18.69 23.96 11.52
N ALA A 205 17.79 24.16 12.48
CA ALA A 205 18.06 24.94 13.68
C ALA A 205 19.17 24.29 14.53
N ALA A 206 19.08 22.98 14.80
CA ALA A 206 20.11 22.25 15.54
C ALA A 206 21.46 22.26 14.81
N LEU A 207 21.46 22.16 13.48
CA LEU A 207 22.66 22.28 12.66
C LEU A 207 23.26 23.70 12.74
N ALA A 208 22.43 24.74 12.68
CA ALA A 208 22.89 26.12 12.82
C ALA A 208 23.53 26.39 14.19
N PHE A 209 22.95 25.84 15.27
CA PHE A 209 23.55 25.93 16.61
C PHE A 209 24.91 25.22 16.69
N ALA A 210 25.12 24.11 15.97
CA ALA A 210 26.40 23.43 15.94
C ALA A 210 27.56 24.31 15.41
N PHE A 211 27.26 25.34 14.62
CA PHE A 211 28.24 26.31 14.13
C PHE A 211 28.47 27.49 15.09
N THR A 212 27.75 27.56 16.22
CA THR A 212 27.95 28.63 17.21
C THR A 212 29.11 28.30 18.15
N PRO A 213 30.07 29.23 18.37
CA PRO A 213 31.21 28.99 19.26
C PRO A 213 30.77 28.64 20.68
N GLY A 214 31.39 27.61 21.27
CA GLY A 214 31.08 27.13 22.62
C GLY A 214 29.82 26.26 22.76
N PHE A 215 29.04 26.06 21.68
CA PHE A 215 27.86 25.21 21.72
C PHE A 215 28.21 23.71 21.82
N LEU A 216 29.23 23.26 21.09
CA LEU A 216 29.68 21.87 21.13
C LEU A 216 30.30 21.47 22.46
N ASP A 217 30.83 22.45 23.21
CA ASP A 217 31.40 22.24 24.55
C ASP A 217 30.34 22.32 25.66
N SER A 218 29.11 22.72 25.31
CA SER A 218 28.00 22.83 26.25
C SER A 218 27.24 21.51 26.42
N GLU A 219 26.47 21.38 27.51
CA GLU A 219 25.54 20.27 27.73
C GLU A 219 24.44 20.20 26.62
N LEU A 220 24.22 21.30 25.89
CA LEU A 220 23.27 21.38 24.78
C LEU A 220 23.81 20.79 23.48
N SER A 221 25.10 20.43 23.41
CA SER A 221 25.72 19.74 22.26
C SER A 221 25.00 18.44 21.89
N ALA A 222 24.32 17.81 22.86
CA ALA A 222 23.47 16.63 22.63
C ALA A 222 22.33 16.90 21.63
N LEU A 223 21.89 18.16 21.44
CA LEU A 223 20.87 18.52 20.44
C LEU A 223 21.33 18.27 19.00
N VAL A 224 22.65 18.26 18.73
CA VAL A 224 23.19 17.92 17.40
C VAL A 224 22.79 16.51 16.98
N MET A 225 22.58 15.61 17.95
CA MET A 225 22.11 14.26 17.69
C MET A 225 20.69 14.22 17.12
N ILE A 226 19.88 15.27 17.25
CA ILE A 226 18.52 15.34 16.67
C ILE A 226 18.59 15.51 15.15
N VAL A 227 19.65 16.14 14.62
CA VAL A 227 19.80 16.47 13.20
C VAL A 227 19.57 15.27 12.27
N PRO A 228 20.25 14.11 12.42
CA PRO A 228 20.02 12.97 11.53
C PRO A 228 18.61 12.39 11.63
N PHE A 229 18.00 12.37 12.82
CA PHE A 229 16.66 11.80 13.03
C PHE A 229 15.59 12.71 12.43
N ALA A 230 15.65 13.99 12.74
CA ALA A 230 14.73 15.00 12.25
C ALA A 230 14.87 15.19 10.73
N GLY A 231 16.10 15.12 10.20
CA GLY A 231 16.37 15.13 8.76
C GLY A 231 15.72 13.94 8.03
N VAL A 232 15.97 12.71 8.51
CA VAL A 232 15.38 11.49 7.91
C VAL A 232 13.85 11.50 8.01
N ALA A 233 13.31 11.87 9.18
CA ALA A 233 11.87 11.98 9.37
C ALA A 233 11.27 13.04 8.42
N GLY A 234 11.89 14.21 8.31
CA GLY A 234 11.47 15.30 7.43
C GLY A 234 11.42 14.88 5.96
N ILE A 235 12.48 14.25 5.46
CA ILE A 235 12.55 13.74 4.08
C ILE A 235 11.48 12.66 3.85
N GLY A 236 11.34 11.70 4.79
CA GLY A 236 10.34 10.64 4.69
C GLY A 236 8.90 11.16 4.64
N LEU A 237 8.57 12.14 5.49
CA LEU A 237 7.27 12.80 5.51
C LEU A 237 7.03 13.60 4.21
N LEU A 238 8.05 14.29 3.69
CA LEU A 238 7.97 15.04 2.43
C LEU A 238 7.69 14.11 1.24
N ILE A 239 8.42 13.00 1.13
CA ILE A 239 8.18 11.99 0.07
C ILE A 239 6.76 11.45 0.19
N GLY A 240 6.32 11.12 1.41
CA GLY A 240 4.95 10.66 1.67
C GLY A 240 3.90 11.68 1.23
N ALA A 241 4.11 12.96 1.55
CA ALA A 241 3.23 14.04 1.14
C ALA A 241 3.16 14.21 -0.38
N LEU A 242 4.30 14.15 -1.07
CA LEU A 242 4.37 14.24 -2.54
C LEU A 242 3.66 13.08 -3.21
N GLN A 243 3.87 11.85 -2.75
CA GLN A 243 3.16 10.67 -3.24
C GLN A 243 1.64 10.83 -3.07
N ARG A 244 1.19 11.33 -1.91
CA ARG A 244 -0.23 11.55 -1.60
C ARG A 244 -0.84 12.67 -2.45
N ARG A 245 -0.10 13.75 -2.70
CA ARG A 245 -0.53 14.82 -3.63
C ARG A 245 -0.69 14.31 -5.06
N ARG A 246 0.19 13.41 -5.53
CA ARG A 246 0.02 12.78 -6.85
C ARG A 246 -1.25 11.93 -6.94
N VAL A 247 -1.56 11.17 -5.89
CA VAL A 247 -2.82 10.41 -5.81
C VAL A 247 -4.02 11.36 -5.79
N LEU A 248 -3.99 12.42 -4.98
CA LEU A 248 -5.06 13.42 -4.92
C LEU A 248 -5.32 14.08 -6.28
N ALA A 249 -4.26 14.42 -7.03
CA ALA A 249 -4.38 14.99 -8.37
C ALA A 249 -5.02 14.04 -9.39
N SER A 250 -5.03 12.73 -9.11
CA SER A 250 -5.66 11.73 -9.98
C SER A 250 -7.13 11.47 -9.68
N ILE A 251 -7.64 11.96 -8.54
CA ILE A 251 -9.03 11.72 -8.10
C ILE A 251 -9.91 12.87 -8.61
N PRO A 252 -10.90 12.58 -9.47
CA PRO A 252 -11.85 13.61 -9.91
C PRO A 252 -12.73 14.04 -8.75
N ALA A 253 -13.13 15.31 -8.69
CA ALA A 253 -14.07 15.82 -7.68
C ALA A 253 -15.52 15.48 -8.04
N ARG A 254 -15.85 15.40 -9.34
CA ARG A 254 -17.16 15.05 -9.85
C ARG A 254 -17.07 14.04 -10.98
N ILE A 255 -18.00 13.09 -11.00
CA ILE A 255 -18.17 12.12 -12.07
C ILE A 255 -19.61 12.19 -12.56
N GLY A 256 -19.78 12.57 -13.81
CA GLY A 256 -21.04 12.46 -14.55
C GLY A 256 -21.09 11.17 -15.34
N VAL A 257 -22.23 10.49 -15.29
CA VAL A 257 -22.50 9.28 -16.09
C VAL A 257 -23.59 9.62 -17.09
N SER A 258 -23.27 9.60 -18.38
CA SER A 258 -24.19 9.89 -19.47
C SER A 258 -24.31 8.70 -20.42
N PRO A 259 -25.30 8.67 -21.32
CA PRO A 259 -25.41 7.61 -22.33
C PRO A 259 -24.24 7.58 -23.32
N GLN A 260 -23.56 8.72 -23.49
CA GLN A 260 -22.49 8.89 -24.48
C GLN A 260 -21.09 8.65 -23.89
N GLY A 261 -20.95 8.74 -22.56
CA GLY A 261 -19.66 8.56 -21.89
C GLY A 261 -19.67 8.92 -20.41
N LEU A 262 -18.46 9.06 -19.88
CA LEU A 262 -18.20 9.52 -18.51
C LEU A 262 -17.63 10.93 -18.57
N ARG A 263 -18.16 11.84 -17.75
CA ARG A 263 -17.60 13.17 -17.54
C ARG A 263 -16.82 13.17 -16.23
N LEU A 264 -15.53 13.47 -16.26
CA LEU A 264 -14.65 13.51 -15.10
C LEU A 264 -14.25 14.96 -14.85
N ASP A 265 -14.83 15.60 -13.85
CA ASP A 265 -14.76 17.05 -13.67
C ASP A 265 -15.22 17.80 -14.95
N ASP A 266 -14.28 18.36 -15.69
CA ASP A 266 -14.49 19.07 -16.96
C ASP A 266 -14.03 18.27 -18.19
N ASP A 267 -13.46 17.07 -17.99
CA ASP A 267 -13.00 16.18 -19.06
C ASP A 267 -14.11 15.20 -19.48
N ASP A 268 -14.61 15.32 -20.71
CA ASP A 268 -15.51 14.32 -21.29
C ASP A 268 -14.72 13.12 -21.85
N VAL A 269 -15.17 11.92 -21.49
CA VAL A 269 -14.59 10.63 -21.91
C VAL A 269 -15.68 9.79 -22.60
N PRO A 270 -15.84 9.93 -23.93
CA PRO A 270 -16.85 9.18 -24.67
C PRO A 270 -16.60 7.67 -24.63
N PHE A 271 -17.66 6.86 -24.54
CA PHE A 271 -17.54 5.40 -24.55
C PHE A 271 -16.89 4.86 -25.83
N VAL A 272 -17.09 5.55 -26.96
CA VAL A 272 -16.49 5.19 -28.25
C VAL A 272 -14.95 5.27 -28.24
N GLN A 273 -14.38 6.09 -27.35
CA GLN A 273 -12.92 6.20 -27.20
C GLN A 273 -12.33 5.20 -26.20
N LEU A 274 -13.18 4.46 -25.49
CA LEU A 274 -12.78 3.51 -24.46
C LEU A 274 -12.81 2.09 -25.03
N THR A 275 -11.73 1.35 -24.80
CA THR A 275 -11.69 -0.10 -25.06
C THR A 275 -12.19 -0.88 -23.87
N ARG A 276 -11.97 -0.35 -22.65
CA ARG A 276 -12.40 -1.00 -21.41
C ARG A 276 -12.56 0.00 -20.25
N ILE A 277 -13.54 -0.28 -19.42
CA ILE A 277 -13.79 0.34 -18.12
C ILE A 277 -13.65 -0.74 -17.08
N TRP A 278 -12.69 -0.60 -16.20
CA TRP A 278 -12.46 -1.49 -15.08
C TRP A 278 -12.97 -0.83 -13.81
N LEU A 279 -13.90 -1.48 -13.12
CA LEU A 279 -14.38 -1.05 -11.81
C LEU A 279 -14.06 -2.09 -10.76
N THR A 280 -13.63 -1.66 -9.58
CA THR A 280 -13.47 -2.58 -8.45
C THR A 280 -14.84 -2.99 -7.90
N PRO A 281 -15.08 -4.25 -7.47
CA PRO A 281 -16.35 -4.61 -6.83
C PRO A 281 -16.62 -3.84 -5.52
N THR A 282 -17.89 -3.73 -5.12
CA THR A 282 -18.35 -2.93 -3.96
C THR A 282 -17.78 -3.40 -2.62
N GLY A 283 -17.47 -4.70 -2.50
CA GLY A 283 -16.90 -5.32 -1.29
C GLY A 283 -15.43 -4.98 -1.00
N TYR A 284 -14.76 -4.25 -1.89
CA TYR A 284 -13.33 -3.96 -1.75
C TYR A 284 -13.08 -2.73 -0.87
N PRO A 285 -11.99 -2.72 -0.07
CA PRO A 285 -11.66 -1.62 0.82
C PRO A 285 -11.21 -0.36 0.07
N VAL A 286 -10.68 -0.53 -1.14
CA VAL A 286 -10.28 0.54 -2.05
C VAL A 286 -11.02 0.31 -3.35
N ARG A 287 -11.86 1.26 -3.73
CA ARG A 287 -12.68 1.24 -4.93
C ARG A 287 -11.99 2.11 -5.97
N ARG A 288 -11.66 1.54 -7.12
CA ARG A 288 -10.93 2.21 -8.20
C ARG A 288 -11.71 2.09 -9.51
N MET A 289 -11.45 3.05 -10.38
CA MET A 289 -11.82 2.98 -11.78
C MET A 289 -10.57 3.11 -12.64
N LYS A 290 -10.42 2.22 -13.60
CA LYS A 290 -9.39 2.33 -14.63
C LYS A 290 -10.04 2.41 -15.99
N LEU A 291 -9.75 3.51 -16.69
CA LEU A 291 -10.23 3.77 -18.04
C LEU A 291 -9.11 3.46 -19.02
N GLU A 292 -9.37 2.56 -19.95
CA GLU A 292 -8.46 2.18 -21.02
C GLU A 292 -8.96 2.79 -22.34
N ARG A 293 -8.15 3.67 -22.92
CA ARG A 293 -8.48 4.34 -24.19
C ARG A 293 -7.99 3.51 -25.37
N ALA A 294 -8.64 3.66 -26.52
CA ALA A 294 -8.21 3.07 -27.78
C ALA A 294 -6.78 3.46 -28.19
N SER A 295 -6.27 4.60 -27.70
CA SER A 295 -4.88 5.03 -27.89
C SER A 295 -3.85 4.28 -27.03
N GLY A 296 -4.27 3.29 -26.23
CA GLY A 296 -3.41 2.53 -25.31
C GLY A 296 -3.08 3.25 -23.99
N ARG A 297 -3.54 4.50 -23.81
CA ARG A 297 -3.40 5.21 -22.54
C ARG A 297 -4.42 4.69 -21.53
N SER A 298 -3.94 4.29 -20.35
CA SER A 298 -4.79 3.95 -19.20
C SER A 298 -4.72 5.02 -18.11
N ARG A 299 -5.86 5.39 -17.54
CA ARG A 299 -5.94 6.29 -16.37
C ARG A 299 -6.63 5.56 -15.23
N THR A 300 -5.93 5.38 -14.11
CA THR A 300 -6.50 4.80 -12.88
C THR A 300 -6.81 5.92 -11.89
N MET A 301 -7.98 5.86 -11.28
CA MET A 301 -8.43 6.82 -10.27
C MET A 301 -9.08 6.10 -9.09
N VAL A 302 -8.91 6.66 -7.89
CA VAL A 302 -9.49 6.13 -6.66
C VAL A 302 -10.85 6.79 -6.43
N LEU A 303 -11.89 5.98 -6.37
CA LEU A 303 -13.28 6.43 -6.19
C LEU A 303 -13.78 6.22 -4.76
N GLY A 304 -13.15 5.32 -4.00
CA GLY A 304 -13.50 5.10 -2.60
C GLY A 304 -12.37 4.47 -1.81
N SER A 305 -12.22 4.89 -0.55
CA SER A 305 -11.31 4.30 0.43
C SER A 305 -11.73 4.72 1.84
N SER A 306 -10.94 4.40 2.86
CA SER A 306 -11.19 4.92 4.21
C SER A 306 -11.12 6.45 4.32
N ARG A 307 -10.54 7.14 3.32
CA ARG A 307 -10.32 8.60 3.31
C ARG A 307 -10.89 9.30 2.08
N VAL A 308 -11.49 8.54 1.17
CA VAL A 308 -12.12 9.04 -0.06
C VAL A 308 -13.52 8.46 -0.10
N GLN A 309 -14.53 9.32 -0.17
CA GLN A 309 -15.93 8.88 -0.13
C GLN A 309 -16.64 9.40 -1.37
N MET A 310 -17.50 8.56 -1.95
CA MET A 310 -18.33 8.93 -3.09
C MET A 310 -19.76 9.16 -2.60
N THR A 311 -20.44 10.16 -3.16
CA THR A 311 -21.85 10.46 -2.90
C THR A 311 -22.55 10.80 -4.22
N PRO A 312 -23.60 10.07 -4.64
CA PRO A 312 -24.20 8.86 -4.03
C PRO A 312 -23.23 7.67 -3.89
N ASP A 313 -23.64 6.56 -3.25
CA ASP A 313 -22.70 5.48 -2.92
C ASP A 313 -22.11 4.84 -4.20
N TYR A 314 -20.93 4.26 -4.04
CA TYR A 314 -20.23 3.57 -5.12
C TYR A 314 -21.04 2.41 -5.72
N ALA A 315 -21.90 1.76 -4.94
CA ALA A 315 -22.80 0.74 -5.47
C ALA A 315 -23.74 1.32 -6.53
N ASP A 316 -24.31 2.51 -6.28
CA ASP A 316 -25.17 3.22 -7.23
C ASP A 316 -24.38 3.65 -8.47
N PHE A 317 -23.12 4.06 -8.28
CA PHE A 317 -22.21 4.36 -9.40
C PHE A 317 -21.98 3.15 -10.30
N LEU A 318 -21.70 1.97 -9.71
CA LEU A 318 -21.51 0.74 -10.47
C LEU A 318 -22.78 0.39 -11.27
N LEU A 319 -23.95 0.50 -10.65
CA LEU A 319 -25.24 0.28 -11.32
C LEU A 319 -25.48 1.29 -12.44
N ALA A 320 -25.16 2.57 -12.22
CA ALA A 320 -25.31 3.62 -13.23
C ALA A 320 -24.42 3.36 -14.45
N VAL A 321 -23.13 3.04 -14.24
CA VAL A 321 -22.22 2.71 -15.33
C VAL A 321 -22.69 1.45 -16.05
N ARG A 322 -23.05 0.40 -15.31
CA ARG A 322 -23.56 -0.86 -15.89
C ARG A 322 -24.81 -0.64 -16.73
N GLY A 323 -25.73 0.19 -16.26
CA GLY A 323 -26.95 0.55 -16.99
C GLY A 323 -26.63 1.26 -18.30
N GLN A 324 -25.70 2.22 -18.30
CA GLN A 324 -25.32 2.94 -19.52
C GLN A 324 -24.51 2.07 -20.49
N THR A 325 -23.65 1.17 -20.00
CA THR A 325 -22.81 0.32 -20.86
C THR A 325 -23.47 -0.99 -21.28
N ALA A 326 -24.72 -1.25 -20.90
CA ALA A 326 -25.42 -2.51 -21.20
C ALA A 326 -25.49 -2.84 -22.69
N HIS A 327 -25.52 -1.80 -23.55
CA HIS A 327 -25.53 -1.94 -25.01
C HIS A 327 -24.14 -2.17 -25.63
N LEU A 328 -23.07 -2.09 -24.83
CA LEU A 328 -21.68 -2.24 -25.25
C LEU A 328 -21.04 -3.45 -24.51
N PRO A 329 -21.30 -4.69 -24.96
CA PRO A 329 -20.84 -5.88 -24.27
C PRO A 329 -19.31 -5.90 -24.18
N GLY A 330 -18.79 -6.22 -23.00
CA GLY A 330 -17.36 -6.31 -22.73
C GLY A 330 -16.63 -4.99 -22.46
N LEU A 331 -17.32 -3.83 -22.57
CA LEU A 331 -16.75 -2.53 -22.22
C LEU A 331 -16.52 -2.42 -20.71
N LEU A 332 -17.54 -2.74 -19.91
CA LEU A 332 -17.42 -2.77 -18.45
C LEU A 332 -16.93 -4.14 -18.00
N ARG A 333 -15.87 -4.15 -17.18
CA ARG A 333 -15.40 -5.34 -16.45
C ARG A 333 -15.18 -5.01 -14.99
N LEU A 334 -15.42 -6.00 -14.14
CA LEU A 334 -15.04 -5.90 -12.75
C LEU A 334 -13.60 -6.39 -12.61
N ASP A 335 -12.69 -5.48 -12.25
CA ASP A 335 -11.30 -5.86 -11.98
C ASP A 335 -11.13 -6.10 -10.48
N LEU A 336 -10.47 -7.21 -10.16
CA LEU A 336 -10.10 -7.55 -8.79
C LEU A 336 -8.78 -6.84 -8.38
N GLU A 337 -8.06 -6.27 -9.36
CA GLU A 337 -6.67 -5.75 -9.31
C GLU A 337 -5.64 -6.66 -8.63
#